data_AF-X1P3U2-F1
#
_entry.id   AF-X1P3U2-F1
#
_cell.length_a   1.000
_cell.length_b   1.000
_cell.length_c   1.000
_cell.angle_alpha   90.00
_cell.angle_beta   90.00
_cell.angle_gamma   90.00
#
_symmetry.space_group_name_H-M   'P 1'
#
loop_
_entity.id
_entity.type
_entity.pdbx_description
1 polymer ?
#
loop_
_entity_poly.entity_id
_entity_poly.type
_entity_poly.pdbx_seq_one_letter_code
_entity_poly.pdbx_strand_id
1 'polypeptide(L)'
;PAYGFGASGVALFARVGGGIFTKGADSGADLVGKVEAGIPEDDPRNAAVIADFVGDNVGDVAGMGADLFESYVESVVATMALCLVATGAIAVGGKAFHLVPDVQIAWWLPFLVRAGGVIAAIIGCFLVRVGEKPEMGALLGALRRGTNTAVVLTAIFSFLIIYFLGASLGIFWAVLAGLIAGALVGESTNYYTSYAFKP
;
A
#
# COMPACT_ATOMS: atom_id res chain seq x y z
N PRO A 1 -3.42 -16.50 10.94
CA PRO A 1 -2.91 -17.22 9.75
C PRO A 1 -3.99 -17.48 8.68
N ALA A 2 -5.09 -18.17 9.02
CA ALA A 2 -6.16 -18.49 8.06
C ALA A 2 -6.82 -17.25 7.42
N TYR A 3 -6.92 -16.14 8.16
CA TYR A 3 -7.47 -14.88 7.65
C TYR A 3 -6.60 -14.27 6.54
N GLY A 4 -5.28 -14.23 6.72
CA GLY A 4 -4.35 -13.77 5.68
C GLY A 4 -4.39 -14.67 4.44
N PHE A 5 -4.35 -16.00 4.63
CA PHE A 5 -4.46 -16.96 3.53
C PHE A 5 -5.74 -16.79 2.70
N GLY A 6 -6.89 -16.55 3.37
CA GLY A 6 -8.14 -16.26 2.69
C GLY A 6 -8.09 -14.95 1.88
N ALA A 7 -7.52 -13.90 2.46
CA ALA A 7 -7.33 -12.63 1.77
C ALA A 7 -6.45 -12.79 0.52
N SER A 8 -5.31 -13.49 0.61
CA SER A 8 -4.41 -13.77 -0.52
C SER A 8 -5.05 -14.61 -1.59
N GLY A 9 -5.83 -15.63 -1.21
CA GLY A 9 -6.58 -16.44 -2.16
C GLY A 9 -7.54 -15.60 -3.00
N VAL A 10 -8.32 -14.72 -2.37
CA VAL A 10 -9.26 -13.84 -3.09
C VAL A 10 -8.52 -12.79 -3.91
N ALA A 11 -7.48 -12.15 -3.34
CA ALA A 11 -6.69 -11.13 -4.03
C ALA A 11 -6.05 -11.67 -5.31
N LEU A 12 -5.52 -12.90 -5.28
CA LEU A 12 -4.95 -13.56 -6.45
C LEU A 12 -5.96 -13.65 -7.60
N PHE A 13 -7.17 -14.16 -7.32
CA PHE A 13 -8.19 -14.29 -8.36
C PHE A 13 -8.73 -12.94 -8.84
N ALA A 14 -8.94 -11.98 -7.93
CA ALA A 14 -9.39 -10.64 -8.28
C ALA A 14 -8.38 -9.93 -9.19
N ARG A 15 -7.09 -10.01 -8.87
CA ARG A 15 -6.02 -9.36 -9.63
C ARG A 15 -5.78 -10.04 -10.98
N VAL A 16 -5.72 -11.36 -11.02
CA VAL A 16 -5.53 -12.10 -12.28
C VAL A 16 -6.75 -11.95 -13.19
N GLY A 17 -7.95 -12.13 -12.65
CA GLY A 17 -9.19 -12.03 -13.41
C GLY A 17 -9.42 -10.60 -13.93
N GLY A 18 -9.31 -9.60 -13.05
CA GLY A 18 -9.47 -8.20 -13.44
C GLY A 18 -8.36 -7.73 -14.39
N GLY A 19 -7.11 -8.15 -14.15
CA GLY A 19 -5.96 -7.85 -15.01
C GLY A 19 -6.09 -8.40 -16.43
N ILE A 20 -6.55 -9.65 -16.58
CA ILE A 20 -6.83 -10.24 -17.90
C ILE A 20 -7.94 -9.46 -18.60
N PHE A 21 -9.00 -9.10 -17.87
CA PHE A 21 -10.13 -8.38 -18.44
C PHE A 21 -9.72 -6.97 -18.94
N THR A 22 -9.10 -6.15 -18.08
CA THR A 22 -8.69 -4.79 -18.45
C THR A 22 -7.67 -4.80 -19.57
N LYS A 23 -6.58 -5.59 -19.46
CA LYS A 23 -5.53 -5.57 -20.48
C LYS A 23 -5.95 -6.17 -21.81
N GLY A 24 -6.90 -7.12 -21.79
CA GLY A 24 -7.53 -7.61 -23.01
C GLY A 24 -8.39 -6.54 -23.70
N ALA A 25 -9.14 -5.76 -22.93
CA ALA A 25 -9.99 -4.69 -23.44
C ALA A 25 -9.18 -3.48 -23.93
N ASP A 26 -8.29 -2.95 -23.09
CA ASP A 26 -7.36 -1.83 -23.34
C ASP A 26 -6.54 -2.07 -24.63
N SER A 27 -5.82 -3.20 -24.70
CA SER A 27 -5.01 -3.53 -25.89
C SER A 27 -5.85 -3.67 -27.16
N GLY A 28 -7.06 -4.21 -27.07
CA GLY A 28 -7.96 -4.37 -28.21
C GLY A 28 -8.55 -3.04 -28.68
N ALA A 29 -8.96 -2.19 -27.74
CA ALA A 29 -9.50 -0.87 -28.00
C ALA A 29 -8.46 0.03 -28.66
N ASP A 30 -7.25 0.04 -28.13
CA ASP A 30 -6.17 0.90 -28.60
C ASP A 30 -5.61 0.48 -29.96
N LEU A 31 -5.35 -0.80 -30.17
CA LEU A 31 -4.78 -1.28 -31.43
C LEU A 31 -5.75 -1.05 -32.60
N VAL A 32 -7.02 -1.45 -32.44
CA VAL A 32 -8.00 -1.32 -33.52
C VAL A 32 -8.45 0.14 -33.69
N GLY A 33 -8.63 0.86 -32.58
CA GLY A 33 -9.07 2.26 -32.61
C GLY A 33 -7.99 3.19 -33.15
N LYS A 34 -6.85 3.27 -32.45
CA LYS A 34 -5.80 4.27 -32.73
C LYS A 34 -4.97 3.88 -33.95
N VAL A 35 -4.59 2.60 -34.09
CA VAL A 35 -3.62 2.17 -35.11
C VAL A 35 -4.29 1.78 -36.43
N GLU A 36 -5.36 0.99 -36.39
CA GLU A 36 -6.01 0.50 -37.63
C GLU A 36 -7.04 1.48 -38.18
N ALA A 37 -7.98 1.93 -37.35
CA ALA A 37 -9.09 2.80 -37.77
C ALA A 37 -8.73 4.30 -37.75
N GLY A 38 -7.65 4.68 -37.06
CA GLY A 38 -7.21 6.07 -36.92
C GLY A 38 -8.23 6.96 -36.20
N ILE A 39 -9.09 6.38 -35.36
CA ILE A 39 -10.03 7.13 -34.51
C ILE A 39 -9.34 7.50 -33.19
N PRO A 40 -9.79 8.58 -32.52
CA PRO A 40 -9.27 8.96 -31.21
C PRO A 40 -9.36 7.85 -30.16
N GLU A 41 -8.53 7.96 -29.12
CA GLU A 41 -8.66 7.23 -27.87
C GLU A 41 -10.05 7.42 -27.26
N ASP A 42 -10.59 6.36 -26.64
CA ASP A 42 -11.91 6.37 -25.98
C ASP A 42 -13.08 6.82 -26.86
N ASP A 43 -12.96 6.65 -28.19
CA ASP A 43 -14.01 7.08 -29.10
C ASP A 43 -15.27 6.21 -28.93
N PRO A 44 -16.47 6.81 -28.79
CA PRO A 44 -17.72 6.08 -28.58
C PRO A 44 -18.11 5.14 -29.74
N ARG A 45 -17.48 5.28 -30.91
CA ARG A 45 -17.67 4.37 -32.06
C ARG A 45 -16.91 3.05 -31.89
N ASN A 46 -15.92 3.01 -30.99
CA ASN A 46 -15.17 1.81 -30.70
C ASN A 46 -15.92 0.94 -29.67
N ALA A 47 -16.35 -0.25 -30.10
CA ALA A 47 -17.13 -1.16 -29.26
C ALA A 47 -16.37 -1.67 -28.02
N ALA A 48 -15.03 -1.60 -28.01
CA ALA A 48 -14.20 -2.06 -26.91
C ALA A 48 -14.08 -1.05 -25.76
N VAL A 49 -14.41 0.23 -25.98
CA VAL A 49 -14.19 1.31 -24.98
C VAL A 49 -15.00 1.10 -23.70
N ILE A 50 -16.21 0.53 -23.80
CA ILE A 50 -16.99 0.19 -22.59
C ILE A 50 -16.32 -0.91 -21.80
N ALA A 51 -15.73 -1.91 -22.48
CA ALA A 51 -15.01 -2.97 -21.80
C ALA A 51 -13.71 -2.44 -21.16
N ASP A 52 -13.08 -1.43 -21.76
CA ASP A 52 -11.89 -0.79 -21.23
C ASP A 52 -12.19 -0.06 -19.91
N PHE A 53 -13.19 0.83 -19.91
CA PHE A 53 -13.61 1.53 -18.69
C PHE A 53 -14.13 0.60 -17.59
N VAL A 54 -14.79 -0.50 -17.95
CA VAL A 54 -15.16 -1.53 -16.97
C VAL A 54 -13.88 -2.21 -16.44
N GLY A 55 -12.92 -2.47 -17.32
CA GLY A 55 -11.62 -3.01 -16.99
C GLY A 55 -10.87 -2.19 -15.96
N ASP A 56 -10.79 -0.87 -16.11
CA ASP A 56 -10.14 0.00 -15.12
C ASP A 56 -10.72 -0.17 -13.71
N ASN A 57 -12.04 -0.30 -13.61
CA ASN A 57 -12.70 -0.48 -12.32
C ASN A 57 -12.51 -1.90 -11.75
N VAL A 58 -12.54 -2.92 -12.60
CA VAL A 58 -12.45 -4.33 -12.16
C VAL A 58 -11.00 -4.75 -11.88
N GLY A 59 -10.06 -4.33 -12.71
CA GLY A 59 -8.63 -4.60 -12.57
C GLY A 59 -7.96 -3.59 -11.65
N ASP A 60 -7.88 -2.35 -12.10
CA ASP A 60 -7.02 -1.34 -11.47
C ASP A 60 -7.56 -0.83 -10.14
N VAL A 61 -8.89 -0.85 -9.93
CA VAL A 61 -9.50 -0.48 -8.64
C VAL A 61 -9.74 -1.72 -7.77
N ALA A 62 -10.60 -2.65 -8.18
CA ALA A 62 -10.98 -3.78 -7.33
C ALA A 62 -9.82 -4.75 -7.09
N GLY A 63 -9.04 -5.05 -8.12
CA GLY A 63 -7.84 -5.89 -8.02
C GLY A 63 -6.77 -5.27 -7.13
N MET A 64 -6.42 -4.00 -7.35
CA MET A 64 -5.44 -3.29 -6.50
C MET A 64 -5.92 -3.15 -5.04
N GLY A 65 -7.22 -2.90 -4.83
CA GLY A 65 -7.80 -2.81 -3.50
C GLY A 65 -7.67 -4.12 -2.72
N ALA A 66 -7.93 -5.26 -3.37
CA ALA A 66 -7.76 -6.58 -2.77
C ALA A 66 -6.28 -6.90 -2.46
N ASP A 67 -5.38 -6.54 -3.38
CA ASP A 67 -3.92 -6.72 -3.23
C ASP A 67 -3.37 -5.94 -2.01
N LEU A 68 -3.71 -4.65 -1.91
CA LEU A 68 -3.29 -3.82 -0.78
C LEU A 68 -3.90 -4.27 0.55
N PHE A 69 -5.16 -4.71 0.53
CA PHE A 69 -5.83 -5.24 1.72
C PHE A 69 -5.14 -6.50 2.23
N GLU A 70 -4.80 -7.41 1.33
CA GLU A 70 -4.10 -8.64 1.69
C GLU A 70 -2.74 -8.34 2.32
N SER A 71 -1.90 -7.54 1.65
CA SER A 71 -0.57 -7.19 2.15
C SER A 71 -0.65 -6.45 3.49
N TYR A 72 -1.68 -5.63 3.68
CA TYR A 72 -1.96 -4.99 4.96
C TYR A 72 -2.27 -6.03 6.05
N VAL A 73 -3.23 -6.92 5.82
CA VAL A 73 -3.66 -7.94 6.80
C VAL A 73 -2.53 -8.91 7.13
N GLU A 74 -1.84 -9.43 6.12
CA GLU A 74 -0.77 -10.41 6.31
C GLU A 74 0.37 -9.83 7.15
N SER A 75 0.79 -8.59 6.85
CA SER A 75 1.86 -7.94 7.61
C SER A 75 1.48 -7.71 9.08
N VAL A 76 0.20 -7.45 9.41
CA VAL A 76 -0.25 -7.38 10.81
C VAL A 76 -0.20 -8.75 11.48
N VAL A 77 -0.78 -9.78 10.85
CA VAL A 77 -0.85 -11.13 11.41
C VAL A 77 0.55 -11.73 11.60
N ALA A 78 1.46 -11.52 10.64
CA ALA A 78 2.85 -11.95 10.73
C ALA A 78 3.58 -11.25 11.88
N THR A 79 3.40 -9.93 12.02
CA THR A 79 4.02 -9.17 13.12
C THR A 79 3.50 -9.63 14.48
N MET A 80 2.20 -9.93 14.61
CA MET A 80 1.63 -10.46 15.87
C MET A 80 2.26 -11.80 16.26
N ALA A 81 2.44 -12.71 15.29
CA ALA A 81 3.09 -13.99 15.55
C ALA A 81 4.56 -13.81 15.99
N LEU A 82 5.29 -12.87 15.36
CA LEU A 82 6.66 -12.54 15.75
C LEU A 82 6.73 -11.85 17.12
N CYS A 83 5.79 -10.98 17.46
CA CYS A 83 5.73 -10.33 18.76
C CYS A 83 5.54 -11.36 19.89
N LEU A 84 4.77 -12.43 19.67
CA LEU A 84 4.63 -13.51 20.64
C LEU A 84 5.98 -14.20 20.93
N VAL A 85 6.76 -14.50 19.88
CA VAL A 85 8.13 -15.03 20.04
C VAL A 85 9.03 -14.00 20.76
N ALA A 86 8.86 -12.72 20.46
CA ALA A 86 9.64 -11.61 21.00
C ALA A 86 9.32 -11.23 22.46
N THR A 87 8.39 -11.92 23.12
CA THR A 87 8.19 -11.84 24.59
C THR A 87 9.09 -12.82 25.35
N GLY A 88 9.62 -13.83 24.65
CA GLY A 88 10.30 -14.97 25.27
C GLY A 88 9.36 -16.10 25.67
N ALA A 89 8.05 -15.98 25.43
CA ALA A 89 7.06 -17.06 25.65
C ALA A 89 7.34 -18.29 24.78
N ILE A 90 7.97 -18.09 23.61
CA ILE A 90 8.40 -19.17 22.70
C ILE A 90 9.90 -18.99 22.48
N ALA A 91 10.70 -19.92 22.99
CA ALA A 91 12.14 -19.94 22.76
C ALA A 91 12.44 -20.51 21.37
N VAL A 92 13.16 -19.75 20.55
CA VAL A 92 13.62 -20.20 19.22
C VAL A 92 15.12 -20.36 19.27
N GLY A 93 15.60 -21.57 18.98
CA GLY A 93 17.04 -21.88 19.05
C GLY A 93 17.63 -21.74 20.46
N GLY A 94 16.83 -21.96 21.50
CA GLY A 94 17.23 -21.85 22.91
C GLY A 94 17.41 -20.42 23.44
N LYS A 95 17.04 -19.39 22.65
CA LYS A 95 17.11 -17.98 23.07
C LYS A 95 15.70 -17.41 23.26
N ALA A 96 15.47 -16.80 24.43
CA ALA A 96 14.30 -15.97 24.68
C ALA A 96 14.66 -14.52 24.36
N PHE A 97 13.88 -13.89 23.48
CA PHE A 97 14.00 -12.48 23.18
C PHE A 97 13.01 -11.74 24.09
N HIS A 98 13.49 -10.87 24.98
CA HIS A 98 12.63 -10.06 25.86
C HIS A 98 12.48 -8.64 25.30
N LEU A 99 11.96 -8.54 24.07
CA LEU A 99 11.77 -7.26 23.38
C LEU A 99 10.41 -6.63 23.70
N VAL A 100 9.44 -7.43 24.13
CA VAL A 100 8.10 -7.00 24.51
C VAL A 100 7.83 -7.45 25.95
N PRO A 101 7.29 -6.58 26.83
CA PRO A 101 7.17 -6.87 28.25
C PRO A 101 6.11 -7.91 28.62
N ASP A 102 4.99 -7.99 27.88
CA ASP A 102 3.90 -8.92 28.17
C ASP A 102 3.33 -9.53 26.87
N VAL A 103 2.79 -10.74 26.97
CA VAL A 103 2.04 -11.41 25.90
C VAL A 103 0.86 -10.55 25.46
N GLN A 104 0.09 -9.95 26.36
CA GLN A 104 -1.03 -9.07 26.00
C GLN A 104 -0.56 -7.91 25.12
N ILE A 105 0.55 -7.27 25.50
CA ILE A 105 1.13 -6.16 24.73
C ILE A 105 1.62 -6.66 23.37
N ALA A 106 2.18 -7.86 23.28
CA ALA A 106 2.59 -8.46 22.01
C ALA A 106 1.45 -8.66 21.01
N TRP A 107 0.24 -9.00 21.49
CA TRP A 107 -0.95 -9.12 20.64
C TRP A 107 -1.46 -7.76 20.15
N TRP A 108 -1.48 -6.76 21.02
CA TRP A 108 -2.05 -5.44 20.71
C TRP A 108 -1.09 -4.48 20.01
N LEU A 109 0.22 -4.61 20.22
CA LEU A 109 1.21 -3.68 19.71
C LEU A 109 1.13 -3.49 18.18
N PRO A 110 1.08 -4.54 17.34
CA PRO A 110 0.97 -4.36 15.89
C PRO A 110 -0.35 -3.68 15.48
N PHE A 111 -1.46 -3.99 16.16
CA PHE A 111 -2.75 -3.35 15.90
C PHE A 111 -2.74 -1.86 16.25
N LEU A 112 -2.16 -1.49 17.38
CA LEU A 112 -2.09 -0.09 17.81
C LEU A 112 -1.21 0.72 16.87
N VAL A 113 -0.04 0.21 16.49
CA VAL A 113 0.85 0.87 15.52
C VAL A 113 0.12 1.10 14.19
N ARG A 114 -0.67 0.12 13.75
CA ARG A 114 -1.47 0.22 12.51
C ARG A 114 -2.64 1.19 12.63
N ALA A 115 -3.33 1.21 13.76
CA ALA A 115 -4.38 2.19 14.04
C ALA A 115 -3.83 3.62 14.01
N GLY A 116 -2.65 3.84 14.59
CA GLY A 116 -1.92 5.12 14.47
C GLY A 116 -1.59 5.47 13.01
N GLY A 117 -1.18 4.48 12.21
CA GLY A 117 -0.96 4.65 10.76
C GLY A 117 -2.23 5.02 9.99
N VAL A 118 -3.39 4.45 10.32
CA VAL A 118 -4.69 4.82 9.72
C VAL A 118 -5.04 6.28 10.04
N ILE A 119 -4.86 6.70 11.29
CA ILE A 119 -5.07 8.10 11.68
C ILE A 119 -4.13 9.03 10.92
N ALA A 120 -2.85 8.67 10.81
CA ALA A 120 -1.87 9.40 10.04
C ALA A 120 -2.25 9.51 8.55
N ALA A 121 -2.77 8.44 7.95
CA ALA A 121 -3.23 8.42 6.57
C ALA A 121 -4.47 9.31 6.36
N ILE A 122 -5.42 9.30 7.30
CA ILE A 122 -6.59 10.20 7.28
C ILE A 122 -6.15 11.65 7.30
N ILE A 123 -5.22 12.01 8.21
CA ILE A 123 -4.67 13.37 8.28
C ILE A 123 -3.93 13.72 6.98
N GLY A 124 -3.11 12.81 6.46
CA GLY A 124 -2.40 12.98 5.19
C GLY A 124 -3.34 13.24 4.01
N CYS A 125 -4.48 12.54 3.96
CA CYS A 125 -5.49 12.70 2.92
C CYS A 125 -6.03 14.15 2.87
N PHE A 126 -6.34 14.75 4.03
CA PHE A 126 -6.82 16.14 4.10
C PHE A 126 -5.79 17.19 3.65
N LEU A 127 -4.50 16.83 3.61
CA LEU A 127 -3.41 17.69 3.17
C LEU A 127 -3.14 17.60 1.66
N VAL A 128 -3.69 16.58 0.98
CA VAL A 128 -3.64 16.48 -0.49
C VAL A 128 -4.59 17.53 -1.05
N ARG A 129 -4.02 18.65 -1.52
CA ARG A 129 -4.74 19.73 -2.17
C ARG A 129 -4.04 20.12 -3.45
N VAL A 130 -4.78 20.07 -4.55
CA VAL A 130 -4.34 20.47 -5.88
C VAL A 130 -4.96 21.83 -6.17
N GLY A 131 -4.18 22.75 -6.76
CA GLY A 131 -4.70 24.04 -7.23
C GLY A 131 -5.51 23.91 -8.53
N GLU A 132 -6.03 25.01 -9.05
CA GLU A 132 -6.90 25.03 -10.24
C GLU A 132 -6.19 24.62 -11.55
N LYS A 133 -4.85 24.59 -11.57
CA LYS A 133 -4.07 24.18 -12.75
C LYS A 133 -3.62 22.72 -12.64
N PRO A 134 -4.06 21.83 -13.55
CA PRO A 134 -3.62 20.44 -13.59
C PRO A 134 -2.24 20.31 -14.23
N GLU A 135 -1.22 20.89 -13.60
CA GLU A 135 0.17 20.57 -13.93
C GLU A 135 0.55 19.28 -13.20
N MET A 136 1.06 18.26 -13.90
CA MET A 136 1.37 16.97 -13.26
C MET A 136 2.40 17.11 -12.12
N GLY A 137 3.35 18.04 -12.23
CA GLY A 137 4.27 18.33 -11.13
C GLY A 137 3.53 18.79 -9.85
N ALA A 138 2.46 19.57 -10.00
CA ALA A 138 1.61 20.00 -8.90
C ALA A 138 0.75 18.86 -8.36
N LEU A 139 0.24 17.98 -9.22
CA LEU A 139 -0.53 16.78 -8.83
C LEU A 139 0.33 15.80 -8.03
N LEU A 140 1.50 15.44 -8.55
CA LEU A 140 2.45 14.56 -7.85
C LEU A 140 2.96 15.21 -6.57
N GLY A 141 3.24 16.52 -6.59
CA GLY A 141 3.64 17.26 -5.40
C GLY A 141 2.57 17.26 -4.30
N ALA A 142 1.29 17.38 -4.67
CA ALA A 142 0.18 17.30 -3.73
C ALA A 142 0.04 15.91 -3.12
N LEU A 143 0.13 14.85 -3.94
CA LEU A 143 0.08 13.47 -3.45
C LEU A 143 1.26 13.16 -2.52
N ARG A 144 2.49 13.56 -2.92
CA ARG A 144 3.71 13.40 -2.11
C ARG A 144 3.61 14.10 -0.76
N ARG A 145 2.98 15.28 -0.71
CA ARG A 145 2.77 16.00 0.55
C ARG A 145 1.89 15.18 1.50
N GLY A 146 0.81 14.60 0.99
CA GLY A 146 -0.06 13.74 1.79
C GLY A 146 0.64 12.47 2.26
N THR A 147 1.31 11.74 1.36
CA THR A 147 1.97 10.48 1.68
C THR A 147 3.17 10.68 2.61
N ASN A 148 4.03 11.67 2.36
CA ASN A 148 5.17 11.95 3.23
C ASN A 148 4.73 12.42 4.63
N THR A 149 3.66 13.20 4.72
CA THR A 149 3.11 13.60 6.02
C THR A 149 2.57 12.37 6.78
N ALA A 150 1.86 11.47 6.10
CA ALA A 150 1.39 10.22 6.70
C ALA A 150 2.56 9.34 7.18
N VAL A 151 3.65 9.26 6.43
CA VAL A 151 4.88 8.54 6.83
C VAL A 151 5.48 9.12 8.11
N VAL A 152 5.66 10.44 8.17
CA VAL A 152 6.22 11.13 9.36
C VAL A 152 5.31 10.95 10.58
N LEU A 153 3.99 11.14 10.40
CA LEU A 153 3.03 10.96 11.49
C LEU A 153 2.98 9.49 11.97
N THR A 154 3.09 8.53 11.06
CA THR A 154 3.17 7.10 11.42
C THR A 154 4.44 6.79 12.23
N ALA A 155 5.57 7.41 11.90
CA ALA A 155 6.79 7.29 12.70
C ALA A 155 6.58 7.87 14.13
N ILE A 156 5.93 9.04 14.25
CA ILE A 156 5.63 9.65 15.55
C ILE A 156 4.68 8.76 16.37
N PHE A 157 3.56 8.31 15.79
CA PHE A 157 2.61 7.46 16.50
C PHE A 157 3.23 6.12 16.91
N SER A 158 4.00 5.48 16.03
CA SER A 158 4.68 4.23 16.36
C SER A 158 5.69 4.40 17.50
N PHE A 159 6.47 5.50 17.51
CA PHE A 159 7.37 5.82 18.62
C PHE A 159 6.60 5.96 19.94
N LEU A 160 5.53 6.77 19.96
CA LEU A 160 4.73 6.99 21.17
C LEU A 160 4.13 5.68 21.68
N ILE A 161 3.55 4.87 20.81
CA ILE A 161 2.93 3.58 21.18
C ILE A 161 3.98 2.62 21.76
N ILE A 162 5.14 2.47 21.11
CA ILE A 162 6.20 1.57 21.56
C ILE A 162 6.78 2.05 22.91
N TYR A 163 6.99 3.36 23.05
CA TYR A 163 7.53 3.96 24.27
C TYR A 163 6.58 3.82 25.47
N PHE A 164 5.29 4.16 25.30
CA PHE A 164 4.30 4.06 26.38
C PHE A 164 4.00 2.62 26.79
N LEU A 165 4.10 1.66 25.86
CA LEU A 165 3.93 0.24 26.14
C LEU A 165 5.19 -0.43 26.72
N GLY A 166 6.29 0.31 26.88
CA GLY A 166 7.54 -0.21 27.44
C GLY A 166 8.22 -1.27 26.57
N ALA A 167 7.91 -1.32 25.27
CA ALA A 167 8.54 -2.23 24.34
C ALA A 167 9.92 -1.72 23.90
N SER A 168 10.79 -2.64 23.47
CA SER A 168 12.13 -2.30 23.03
C SER A 168 12.11 -1.33 21.85
N LEU A 169 12.90 -0.26 21.95
CA LEU A 169 13.11 0.70 20.86
C LEU A 169 13.71 0.04 19.60
N GLY A 170 14.27 -1.17 19.68
CA GLY A 170 14.65 -1.96 18.51
C GLY A 170 13.48 -2.19 17.55
N ILE A 171 12.25 -2.34 18.07
CA ILE A 171 11.04 -2.48 17.25
C ILE A 171 10.75 -1.18 16.51
N PHE A 172 10.95 -0.03 17.16
CA PHE A 172 10.76 1.27 16.53
C PHE A 172 11.75 1.47 15.37
N TRP A 173 13.02 1.12 15.56
CA TRP A 173 14.01 1.21 14.48
C TRP A 173 13.67 0.31 13.29
N ALA A 174 13.10 -0.88 13.53
CA ALA A 174 12.62 -1.76 12.45
C ALA A 174 11.45 -1.12 11.68
N VAL A 175 10.48 -0.53 12.38
CA VAL A 175 9.37 0.20 11.76
C VAL A 175 9.89 1.39 10.95
N LEU A 176 10.81 2.18 11.52
CA LEU A 176 11.39 3.35 10.85
C LEU A 176 12.16 2.96 9.59
N ALA A 177 12.94 1.87 9.64
CA ALA A 177 13.65 1.36 8.48
C ALA A 177 12.66 0.96 7.35
N GLY A 178 11.55 0.30 7.70
CA GLY A 178 10.50 -0.05 6.73
C GLY A 178 9.83 1.18 6.11
N LEU A 179 9.53 2.21 6.92
CA LEU A 179 8.96 3.47 6.45
C LEU A 179 9.90 4.22 5.49
N ILE A 180 11.20 4.28 5.82
CA ILE A 180 12.22 4.90 4.96
C ILE A 180 12.35 4.11 3.66
N ALA A 181 12.41 2.78 3.73
CA ALA A 181 12.47 1.94 2.54
C ALA A 181 11.26 2.17 1.62
N GLY A 182 10.04 2.22 2.16
CA GLY A 182 8.83 2.52 1.40
C GLY A 182 8.85 3.90 0.73
N ALA A 183 9.31 4.92 1.45
CA ALA A 183 9.46 6.27 0.89
C ALA A 183 10.50 6.33 -0.24
N LEU A 184 11.63 5.63 -0.08
CA LEU A 184 12.68 5.54 -1.11
C LEU A 184 12.20 4.79 -2.35
N VAL A 185 11.44 3.71 -2.19
CA VAL A 185 10.81 3.00 -3.32
C VAL A 185 9.87 3.95 -4.06
N GLY A 186 9.02 4.69 -3.35
CA GLY A 186 8.11 5.65 -3.98
C GLY A 186 8.84 6.75 -4.77
N GLU A 187 9.93 7.30 -4.22
CA GLU A 187 10.73 8.32 -4.92
C GLU A 187 11.46 7.75 -6.14
N SER A 188 12.01 6.53 -6.00
CA SER A 188 12.67 5.82 -7.10
C SER A 188 11.69 5.53 -8.24
N THR A 189 10.50 5.00 -7.92
CA THR A 189 9.46 4.75 -8.92
C THR A 189 9.08 6.04 -9.63
N ASN A 190 8.88 7.14 -8.91
CA ASN A 190 8.56 8.44 -9.50
C ASN A 190 9.65 8.93 -10.47
N TYR A 191 10.93 8.76 -10.12
CA TYR A 191 12.04 9.15 -10.98
C TYR A 191 12.02 8.40 -12.33
N TYR A 192 11.70 7.10 -12.33
CA TYR A 192 11.69 6.29 -13.54
C TYR A 192 10.39 6.33 -14.35
N THR A 193 9.24 6.67 -13.74
CA THR A 193 7.94 6.66 -14.43
C THR A 193 7.43 8.06 -14.82
N SER A 194 7.94 9.12 -14.20
CA SER A 194 7.50 10.48 -14.54
C SER A 194 8.23 11.03 -15.77
N TYR A 195 7.46 11.61 -16.68
CA TYR A 195 7.96 12.30 -17.87
C TYR A 195 8.70 13.62 -17.56
N ALA A 196 8.66 14.09 -16.30
CA ALA A 196 9.34 15.30 -15.85
C ALA A 196 10.83 15.09 -15.57
N PHE A 197 11.22 13.84 -15.30
CA PHE A 197 12.63 13.47 -15.16
C PHE A 197 13.16 12.98 -16.50
N LYS A 198 14.44 12.58 -16.52
CA LYS A 198 15.13 12.26 -17.77
C LYS A 198 15.00 10.78 -18.24
N PRO A 199 14.21 9.91 -17.57
CA PRO A 199 14.47 8.47 -17.38
C PRO A 199 15.71 7.88 -18.08
#